data_AF-A0A140HE93-F1
#
_entry.id   AF-A0A140HE93-F1
#
_cell.length_a   1.000
_cell.length_b   1.000
_cell.length_c   1.000
_cell.angle_alpha   90.00
_cell.angle_beta   90.00
_cell.angle_gamma   90.00
#
_symmetry.space_group_name_H-M   'P 1'
#
loop_
_entity.id
_entity.type
_entity.pdbx_description
1 polymer ?
#
loop_
_entity_poly.entity_id
_entity_poly.type
_entity_poly.pdbx_seq_one_letter_code
_entity_poly.pdbx_strand_id
1 'polypeptide(L)' 'GDVVDGLNPTTVKMAVTYSSANKQVFNGHEFFPSAVTQKPKVEVLGGDLRSFFTLVMTDPDVPGPSDPYLREHLH' A
#
# COMPACT_ATOMS: atom_id res chain seq x y z
N GLY A 1 12.38 -7.95 5.27
CA GLY A 1 11.42 -8.59 4.35
C GLY A 1 11.82 -8.23 2.94
N ASP A 2 11.05 -8.65 1.93
CA ASP A 2 11.46 -8.45 0.53
C ASP A 2 11.41 -6.98 0.07
N VAL A 3 10.58 -6.15 0.71
CA VAL A 3 10.36 -4.73 0.37
C VAL A 3 10.81 -3.77 1.49
N VAL A 4 10.47 -4.09 2.74
CA VAL A 4 10.88 -3.30 3.91
C VAL A 4 11.58 -4.17 4.95
N ASP A 5 12.54 -3.58 5.66
CA ASP A 5 13.13 -4.16 6.85
C ASP A 5 12.10 -4.27 7.98
N GLY A 6 12.43 -5.03 9.03
CA GLY A 6 11.53 -5.23 10.17
C GLY A 6 11.06 -3.90 10.76
N LEU A 7 9.74 -3.68 10.74
CA LEU A 7 9.11 -2.49 11.31
C LEU A 7 8.75 -2.75 12.77
N ASN A 8 9.14 -1.84 13.65
CA ASN A 8 8.61 -1.79 15.02
C ASN A 8 7.18 -1.22 14.98
N PRO A 9 6.25 -1.68 15.85
CA PRO A 9 4.89 -1.16 15.87
C PRO A 9 4.89 0.37 16.07
N THR A 10 4.46 1.10 15.05
CA THR A 10 4.37 2.57 15.11
C THR A 10 3.09 3.00 15.80
N THR A 11 3.12 4.15 16.47
CA THR A 11 1.93 4.83 17.01
C THR A 11 1.01 5.35 15.90
N VAL A 12 1.51 5.45 14.67
CA VAL A 12 0.78 5.87 13.48
C VAL A 12 0.10 4.66 12.85
N LYS A 13 -1.20 4.76 12.61
CA LYS A 13 -2.02 3.77 11.89
C LYS A 13 -2.38 4.31 10.52
N MET A 14 -2.57 3.42 9.55
CA MET A 14 -3.00 3.78 8.21
C MET A 14 -4.23 2.96 7.82
N ALA A 15 -5.21 3.60 7.20
CA ALA A 15 -6.36 2.96 6.58
C ALA A 15 -6.43 3.34 5.10
N VAL A 16 -6.51 2.33 4.22
CA VAL A 16 -6.59 2.50 2.77
C VAL A 16 -7.93 1.97 2.29
N THR A 17 -8.67 2.78 1.53
CA THR A 17 -10.01 2.44 1.04
C THR A 17 -10.14 2.77 -0.44
N TYR A 18 -10.54 1.79 -1.25
CA TYR A 18 -10.91 2.00 -2.64
C TYR A 18 -12.41 2.26 -2.74
N SER A 19 -12.78 3.50 -3.08
CA SER A 19 -14.19 3.95 -3.14
C SER A 19 -14.98 3.27 -4.25
N SER A 20 -14.32 2.92 -5.37
CA SER A 20 -14.89 2.16 -6.50
C SER A 20 -15.54 0.85 -6.07
N ALA A 21 -14.97 0.18 -5.08
CA ALA A 21 -15.49 -1.06 -4.52
C ALA A 21 -16.12 -0.89 -3.13
N ASN A 22 -16.09 0.33 -2.58
CA ASN A 22 -16.39 0.65 -1.18
C ASN A 22 -15.74 -0.35 -0.20
N LYS A 23 -14.47 -0.69 -0.44
CA LYS A 23 -13.73 -1.72 0.29
C LYS A 23 -12.45 -1.17 0.90
N GLN A 24 -12.26 -1.48 2.18
CA GLN A 24 -11.00 -1.27 2.89
C GLN A 24 -10.00 -2.35 2.51
N VAL A 25 -8.73 -1.98 2.39
CA VAL A 25 -7.61 -2.90 2.18
C VAL A 25 -7.26 -3.60 3.48
N PHE A 26 -7.15 -4.93 3.42
CA PHE A 26 -6.64 -5.78 4.49
C PHE A 26 -5.41 -6.53 3.96
N ASN A 27 -4.36 -6.66 4.79
CA ASN A 27 -3.10 -7.29 4.37
C ASN A 27 -3.34 -8.72 3.86
N GLY A 28 -2.82 -9.03 2.68
CA GLY A 28 -2.94 -10.35 2.04
C GLY A 28 -4.30 -10.63 1.39
N HIS A 29 -5.28 -9.71 1.45
CA HIS A 29 -6.55 -9.88 0.75
C HIS A 29 -6.46 -9.40 -0.71
N GLU A 30 -6.92 -10.25 -1.62
CA GLU A 30 -6.91 -9.99 -3.06
C GLU A 30 -7.99 -8.96 -3.48
N PHE A 31 -7.65 -8.14 -4.47
CA PHE A 31 -8.56 -7.25 -5.18
C PHE A 31 -8.54 -7.56 -6.67
N PHE A 32 -9.70 -7.46 -7.32
CA PHE A 32 -9.74 -7.46 -8.78
C PHE A 32 -9.05 -6.18 -9.33
N PRO A 33 -8.26 -6.26 -10.41
CA PRO A 33 -7.64 -5.09 -11.01
C PRO A 33 -8.61 -3.96 -11.35
N SER A 34 -9.83 -4.31 -11.81
CA SER A 34 -10.89 -3.34 -12.12
C SER A 34 -11.35 -2.54 -10.89
N ALA A 35 -11.26 -3.12 -9.69
CA ALA A 35 -11.65 -2.48 -8.44
C ALA A 35 -10.63 -1.46 -7.95
N VAL A 36 -9.37 -1.51 -8.41
CA VAL A 36 -8.26 -0.65 -7.94
C VAL A 36 -7.74 0.32 -9.00
N THR A 37 -8.51 0.52 -10.08
CA THR A 37 -8.16 1.44 -11.18
C THR A 37 -8.11 2.91 -10.76
N GLN A 38 -8.86 3.28 -9.73
CA GLN A 38 -8.90 4.64 -9.18
C GLN A 38 -8.02 4.72 -7.95
N LYS A 39 -7.33 5.87 -7.76
CA LYS A 39 -6.50 6.09 -6.57
C LYS A 39 -7.32 5.89 -5.28
N PRO A 40 -6.76 5.23 -4.25
CA PRO A 40 -7.47 5.02 -2.99
C PRO A 40 -7.52 6.30 -2.15
N LYS A 41 -8.46 6.34 -1.21
CA LYS A 41 -8.41 7.25 -0.06
C LYS A 41 -7.47 6.63 0.98
N VAL A 42 -6.49 7.41 1.46
CA VAL A 42 -5.59 7.00 2.53
C VAL A 42 -5.73 7.93 3.72
N GLU A 43 -5.99 7.34 4.88
CA GLU A 43 -6.11 8.04 6.15
C GLU A 43 -4.96 7.63 7.05
N VAL A 44 -4.15 8.61 7.45
CA VAL A 44 -3.07 8.45 8.42
C VAL A 44 -3.58 8.93 9.77
N LEU A 45 -3.62 8.03 10.74
CA LEU A 45 -4.19 8.23 12.05
C LEU A 45 -3.07 8.24 13.10
N GLY A 46 -3.07 9.25 13.96
CA GLY A 46 -2.02 9.47 14.96
C GLY A 46 -0.96 10.46 14.47
N GLY A 47 -0.20 11.01 15.43
CA GLY A 47 0.68 12.16 15.18
C GLY A 47 -0.06 13.50 15.30
N ASP A 48 0.63 14.59 14.94
CA ASP A 48 0.10 15.94 14.89
C ASP A 48 0.21 16.53 13.46
N LEU A 49 -0.35 17.72 13.24
CA LEU A 49 -0.27 18.41 11.95
C LEU A 49 1.11 19.02 11.64
N ARG A 50 2.11 18.77 12.50
CA ARG A 50 3.50 19.22 12.31
C ARG A 50 4.39 18.10 11.77
N SER A 51 3.89 16.88 11.82
CA SER A 51 4.54 15.69 11.27
C SER A 51 4.16 15.53 9.80
N PHE A 52 5.16 15.26 8.97
CA PHE A 52 4.97 15.03 7.54
C PHE A 52 5.28 13.57 7.21
N PHE A 53 4.52 13.00 6.29
CA PHE A 53 4.61 11.59 5.91
C PHE A 53 4.73 11.47 4.39
N THR A 54 5.40 10.41 3.95
CA THR A 54 5.48 10.01 2.55
C THR A 54 4.80 8.65 2.40
N LEU A 55 3.94 8.53 1.39
CA LEU A 55 3.26 7.28 1.03
C LEU A 55 3.87 6.78 -0.28
N VAL A 56 4.25 5.49 -0.32
CA VAL A 56 4.76 4.82 -1.51
C VAL A 56 3.91 3.57 -1.76
N MET A 57 3.49 3.36 -3.02
CA MET A 57 2.81 2.15 -3.48
C MET A 57 3.66 1.51 -4.57
N THR A 58 4.03 0.25 -4.38
CA THR A 58 5.02 -0.45 -5.22
C THR A 58 4.63 -1.91 -5.41
N ASP A 59 4.94 -2.47 -6.58
CA ASP A 59 4.79 -3.89 -6.89
C ASP A 59 6.19 -4.54 -7.02
N PRO A 60 6.58 -5.42 -6.08
CA PRO A 60 7.87 -6.09 -6.09
C PRO A 60 7.95 -7.30 -7.03
N ASP A 61 6.86 -7.64 -7.71
CA ASP A 61 6.69 -8.91 -8.41
C ASP A 61 6.61 -8.75 -9.94
N VAL A 62 6.92 -7.58 -10.52
CA VAL A 62 6.79 -7.37 -11.99
C VAL A 62 7.93 -8.05 -12.77
N PRO A 63 7.63 -8.80 -13.87
CA PRO A 63 6.31 -9.10 -14.44
C PRO A 63 5.58 -10.31 -13.82
N GLY A 64 6.28 -11.11 -13.01
CA GLY A 64 5.66 -12.13 -12.17
C GLY A 64 6.55 -12.51 -10.99
N PRO A 65 5.99 -13.07 -9.91
CA PRO A 65 6.68 -13.29 -8.64
C PRO A 65 7.83 -14.32 -8.73
N SER A 66 7.85 -15.16 -9.77
CA SER A 66 8.90 -16.18 -9.95
C SER A 66 10.19 -15.65 -10.57
N ASP A 67 10.11 -14.59 -11.38
CA ASP A 67 11.26 -13.93 -12.01
C ASP A 67 10.97 -12.42 -12.15
N PRO A 68 11.01 -11.67 -11.03
CA PRO A 68 10.56 -10.29 -11.01
C PRO A 68 11.69 -9.33 -11.46
N TYR A 69 12.20 -9.49 -12.68
CA TYR A 69 13.35 -8.72 -13.19
C TYR A 69 13.07 -7.23 -13.44
N LEU A 70 11.81 -6.79 -13.34
CA LEU A 70 11.41 -5.38 -13.40
C LEU A 70 10.99 -4.81 -12.04
N ARG A 71 11.20 -5.56 -10.95
CA ARG A 71 10.97 -5.05 -9.59
C ARG A 71 11.91 -3.88 -9.28
N GLU A 72 11.51 -2.90 -8.48
CA GLU A 72 10.17 -2.60 -7.97
C GLU A 72 9.44 -1.63 -8.92
N HIS A 73 8.17 -1.89 -9.23
CA HIS A 73 7.36 -0.99 -10.06
C HIS A 73 6.61 0.01 -9.19
N LEU A 74 6.97 1.29 -9.30
CA LEU A 74 6.27 2.39 -8.62
C LEU A 74 4.94 2.69 -9.34
N HIS A 75 3.85 2.71 -8.57
CA HIS A 75 2.49 2.97 -9.04
C HIS A 75 2.03 4.43 -8.88
#